data_AF-A0A1D1UMD9-F1
#
_entry.id   AF-A0A1D1UMD9-F1
#
_cell.length_a   1.000
_cell.length_b   1.000
_cell.length_c   1.000
_cell.angle_alpha   90.00
_cell.angle_beta   90.00
_cell.angle_gamma   90.00
#
_symmetry.space_group_name_H-M   'P 1'
#
loop_
_entity.id
_entity.type
_entity.pdbx_description
1 polymer ?
#
loop_
_entity_poly.entity_id
_entity_poly.type
_entity_poly.pdbx_seq_one_letter_code
_entity_poly.pdbx_strand_id
1 'polypeptide(L)'
;MISVAIVGLAFLVSAFADNVPPNCDCSAMPNKRLTCGNDGHNYTDTCAYVNARVSNPNLGWRPCFQPGDQEAAAQWLKTMHAGMDPAAAEAMGKKERQACLTNGQSMVGTMRVIIEQVLGMADVSIACMKPCPCSSNVCPGSKA
;
A
#
# COMPACT_ATOMS: atom_id res chain seq x y z
N MET A 1 13.58 39.40 40.83
CA MET A 1 12.58 38.33 40.78
C MET A 1 11.56 38.70 39.74
N ILE A 2 11.43 37.97 38.62
CA ILE A 2 10.21 37.77 37.82
C ILE A 2 10.49 36.62 36.85
N SER A 3 9.49 35.76 36.77
CA SER A 3 9.51 34.36 36.37
C SER A 3 9.78 34.09 34.90
N VAL A 4 10.48 32.99 34.66
CA VAL A 4 10.58 32.30 33.37
C VAL A 4 9.23 31.60 33.10
N ALA A 5 8.53 32.01 32.05
CA ALA A 5 7.37 31.28 31.54
C ALA A 5 7.85 30.25 30.51
N ILE A 6 7.94 28.99 30.94
CA ILE A 6 8.14 27.85 30.03
C ILE A 6 6.80 27.63 29.32
N VAL A 7 6.70 28.07 28.07
CA VAL A 7 5.59 27.71 27.19
C VAL A 7 5.80 26.25 26.79
N GLY A 8 5.14 25.35 27.53
CA GLY A 8 5.08 23.94 27.17
C GLY A 8 4.41 23.80 25.81
N LEU A 9 5.19 23.46 24.79
CA LEU A 9 4.66 22.92 23.55
C LEU A 9 4.00 21.57 23.88
N ALA A 10 2.68 21.59 24.02
CA ALA A 10 1.89 20.37 23.99
C ALA A 10 2.05 19.75 22.59
N PHE A 11 2.85 18.69 22.50
CA PHE A 11 2.81 17.79 21.35
C PHE A 11 1.40 17.19 21.29
N LEU A 12 0.58 17.70 20.37
CA LEU A 12 -0.65 17.06 19.95
C LEU A 12 -0.23 15.75 19.27
N VAL A 13 -0.15 14.68 20.06
CA VAL A 13 -0.18 13.31 19.53
C VAL A 13 -1.59 13.15 18.98
N SER A 14 -1.75 13.29 17.66
CA SER A 14 -2.99 12.94 16.99
C SER A 14 -3.27 11.47 17.28
N ALA A 15 -4.17 11.22 18.22
CA ALA A 15 -4.79 9.92 18.39
C ALA A 15 -5.56 9.62 17.11
N PHE A 16 -5.04 8.71 16.27
CA PHE A 16 -5.83 8.06 15.23
C PHE A 16 -6.85 7.17 15.94
N ALA A 17 -7.95 7.79 16.37
CA ALA A 17 -9.02 7.10 17.05
C ALA A 17 -9.63 6.03 16.14
N ASP A 18 -9.49 4.80 16.59
CA ASP A 18 -10.12 3.55 16.15
C ASP A 18 -11.60 3.70 15.75
N ASN A 19 -11.86 4.02 14.47
CA ASN A 19 -13.17 3.90 13.85
C ASN A 19 -13.09 3.04 12.58
N VAL A 20 -13.04 1.73 12.75
CA VAL A 20 -13.28 0.76 11.66
C VAL A 20 -14.72 0.27 11.84
N PRO A 21 -15.65 0.48 10.87
CA PRO A 21 -15.59 -0.30 9.63
C PRO A 21 -16.13 0.41 8.35
N PRO A 22 -15.78 -0.15 7.18
CA PRO A 22 -16.79 -0.94 6.49
C PRO A 22 -16.28 -2.36 6.36
N ASN A 23 -17.09 -3.28 6.85
CA ASN A 23 -16.77 -4.69 6.91
C ASN A 23 -16.93 -5.24 5.49
N CYS A 24 -15.99 -4.95 4.60
CA CYS A 24 -16.02 -5.53 3.26
C CYS A 24 -16.02 -7.04 3.43
N ASP A 25 -16.93 -7.73 2.72
CA ASP A 25 -16.90 -9.18 2.70
C ASP A 25 -15.68 -9.65 1.91
N CYS A 26 -14.64 -10.03 2.65
CA CYS A 26 -13.38 -10.50 2.09
C CYS A 26 -13.30 -12.02 2.03
N SER A 27 -14.40 -12.75 2.21
CA SER A 27 -14.43 -14.23 2.20
C SER A 27 -13.89 -14.83 0.89
N ALA A 28 -13.94 -14.06 -0.19
CA ALA A 28 -13.40 -14.44 -1.51
C ALA A 28 -11.94 -14.03 -1.74
N MET A 29 -11.28 -13.33 -0.80
CA MET A 29 -9.90 -12.89 -0.98
C MET A 29 -8.89 -13.91 -0.45
N PRO A 30 -7.84 -14.22 -1.23
CA PRO A 30 -6.70 -14.95 -0.69
C PRO A 30 -5.93 -14.06 0.31
N ASN A 31 -6.14 -14.29 1.59
CA ASN A 31 -5.46 -13.63 2.71
C ASN A 31 -4.07 -14.21 2.96
N LYS A 32 -2.99 -13.67 2.37
CA LYS A 32 -1.61 -14.02 2.79
C LYS A 32 -0.54 -12.94 2.60
N ARG A 33 -0.87 -11.73 2.15
CA ARG A 33 0.18 -10.75 1.78
C ARG A 33 0.25 -9.63 2.79
N LEU A 34 1.38 -9.58 3.50
CA LEU A 34 1.76 -8.42 4.29
C LEU A 34 1.83 -7.21 3.33
N THR A 35 0.98 -6.23 3.58
CA THR A 35 0.83 -5.03 2.75
C THR A 35 1.12 -3.82 3.61
N CYS A 36 1.99 -2.93 3.16
CA CYS A 36 2.32 -1.74 3.94
C CYS A 36 1.64 -0.53 3.34
N GLY A 37 0.87 0.17 4.16
CA GLY A 37 0.25 1.42 3.76
C GLY A 37 1.26 2.57 3.75
N ASN A 38 0.97 3.58 2.95
CA ASN A 38 1.65 4.88 3.05
C ASN A 38 1.26 5.68 4.30
N ASP A 39 0.36 5.17 5.12
CA ASP A 39 0.01 5.67 6.46
C ASP A 39 0.95 5.16 7.56
N GLY A 40 1.95 4.35 7.21
CA GLY A 40 2.90 3.76 8.16
C GLY A 40 2.39 2.51 8.86
N HIS A 41 1.20 2.01 8.51
CA HIS A 41 0.63 0.79 9.05
C HIS A 41 0.97 -0.43 8.18
N ASN A 42 1.33 -1.53 8.84
CA ASN A 42 1.56 -2.82 8.20
C ASN A 42 0.31 -3.68 8.37
N TYR A 43 -0.37 -3.96 7.26
CA TYR A 43 -1.58 -4.76 7.20
C TYR A 43 -1.21 -6.24 7.08
N THR A 44 -1.66 -7.04 8.05
CA THR A 44 -1.40 -8.49 8.16
C THR A 44 -2.09 -9.31 7.07
N ASP A 45 -3.15 -8.77 6.50
CA ASP A 45 -3.94 -9.39 5.45
C ASP A 45 -4.53 -8.34 4.49
N THR A 46 -4.89 -8.80 3.30
CA THR A 46 -5.42 -7.95 2.23
C THR A 46 -6.74 -7.30 2.63
N CYS A 47 -7.57 -7.98 3.44
CA CYS A 47 -8.86 -7.44 3.86
C CYS A 47 -8.70 -6.24 4.80
N ALA A 48 -7.80 -6.34 5.77
CA ALA A 48 -7.49 -5.25 6.67
C ALA A 48 -7.06 -4.00 5.89
N TYR A 49 -6.21 -4.17 4.87
CA TYR A 49 -5.82 -3.07 3.97
C TYR A 49 -7.03 -2.50 3.21
N VAL A 50 -7.87 -3.36 2.63
CA VAL A 50 -9.05 -2.93 1.87
C VAL A 50 -10.01 -2.14 2.75
N ASN A 51 -10.30 -2.62 3.96
CA ASN A 51 -11.18 -1.93 4.90
C ASN A 51 -10.61 -0.55 5.30
N ALA A 52 -9.31 -0.48 5.59
CA ALA A 52 -8.65 0.79 5.90
C ALA A 52 -8.64 1.76 4.70
N ARG A 53 -8.64 1.24 3.48
CA ARG A 53 -8.70 2.06 2.28
C ARG A 53 -10.08 2.67 2.03
N VAL A 54 -11.15 2.02 2.49
CA VAL A 54 -12.49 2.61 2.38
C VAL A 54 -12.63 3.82 3.32
N SER A 55 -12.03 3.77 4.52
CA SER A 55 -12.00 4.93 5.42
C SER A 55 -10.95 5.96 5.04
N ASN A 56 -9.89 5.55 4.33
CA ASN A 56 -8.84 6.43 3.80
C ASN A 56 -8.66 6.26 2.29
N PRO A 57 -9.32 7.07 1.45
CA PRO A 57 -9.25 6.94 -0.01
C PRO A 57 -7.86 7.21 -0.60
N ASN A 58 -6.99 7.89 0.17
CA ASN A 58 -5.61 8.19 -0.22
C ASN A 58 -4.61 7.12 0.27
N LEU A 59 -5.12 6.05 0.91
CA LEU A 59 -4.30 4.91 1.30
C LEU A 59 -3.86 4.17 0.03
N GLY A 60 -2.55 4.17 -0.19
CA GLY A 60 -1.88 3.34 -1.17
C GLY A 60 -1.01 2.31 -0.48
N TRP A 61 -0.67 1.27 -1.22
CA TRP A 61 0.14 0.18 -0.73
C TRP A 61 1.55 0.24 -1.29
N ARG A 62 2.45 -0.33 -0.50
CA ARG A 62 3.85 -0.56 -0.83
C ARG A 62 4.26 -1.91 -0.22
N PRO A 63 5.30 -2.53 -0.75
CA PRO A 63 5.94 -3.63 -0.05
C PRO A 63 6.45 -3.21 1.33
N CYS A 64 6.50 -4.17 2.26
CA CYS A 64 6.81 -3.93 3.66
C CYS A 64 8.31 -3.95 3.98
N PHE A 65 9.06 -3.05 3.37
CA PHE A 65 10.47 -2.81 3.70
C PHE A 65 10.82 -1.34 3.46
N GLN A 66 11.89 -0.85 4.07
CA GLN A 66 12.23 0.57 4.07
C GLN A 66 12.70 1.06 2.69
N PRO A 67 12.45 2.34 2.33
CA PRO A 67 13.04 2.96 1.16
C PRO A 67 14.57 2.77 1.15
N GLY A 68 15.11 2.28 0.04
CA GLY A 68 16.55 1.98 -0.10
C GLY A 68 16.94 0.52 0.13
N ASP A 69 16.04 -0.33 0.65
CA ASP A 69 16.29 -1.76 0.83
C ASP A 69 16.00 -2.56 -0.47
N GLN A 70 16.88 -2.38 -1.47
CA GLN A 70 16.75 -3.03 -2.78
C GLN A 70 16.83 -4.57 -2.68
N GLU A 71 17.56 -5.10 -1.70
CA GLU A 71 17.72 -6.54 -1.50
C GLU A 71 16.43 -7.15 -0.93
N ALA A 72 15.81 -6.51 0.07
CA ALA A 72 14.47 -6.91 0.53
C ALA A 72 13.43 -6.80 -0.59
N ALA A 73 13.53 -5.80 -1.47
CA ALA A 73 12.66 -5.69 -2.66
C ALA A 73 12.81 -6.86 -3.63
N ALA A 74 14.05 -7.23 -3.94
CA ALA A 74 14.35 -8.36 -4.80
C ALA A 74 13.86 -9.68 -4.17
N GLN A 75 14.03 -9.84 -2.86
CA GLN A 75 13.54 -11.01 -2.14
C GLN A 75 12.01 -11.07 -2.09
N TRP A 76 11.35 -9.93 -1.87
CA TRP A 76 9.89 -9.84 -1.89
C TRP A 76 9.33 -10.22 -3.27
N LEU A 77 9.92 -9.72 -4.37
CA LEU A 77 9.57 -10.11 -5.74
C LEU A 77 9.75 -11.62 -5.99
N LYS A 78 10.79 -12.25 -5.41
CA LYS A 78 10.97 -13.72 -5.47
C LYS A 78 9.87 -14.45 -4.70
N THR A 79 9.53 -13.99 -3.49
CA THR A 79 8.48 -14.62 -2.67
C THR A 79 7.07 -14.42 -3.21
N MET A 80 6.80 -13.34 -3.94
CA MET A 80 5.52 -13.16 -4.64
C MET A 80 5.24 -14.25 -5.68
N HIS A 81 6.30 -14.89 -6.18
CA HIS A 81 6.25 -16.00 -7.12
C HIS A 81 6.46 -17.37 -6.43
N ALA A 82 6.67 -17.41 -5.11
CA ALA A 82 6.83 -18.67 -4.40
C ALA A 82 5.52 -19.48 -4.45
N GLY A 83 5.60 -20.69 -4.99
CA GLY A 83 4.44 -21.56 -5.24
C GLY A 83 3.79 -21.37 -6.61
N MET A 84 4.32 -20.49 -7.46
CA MET A 84 3.94 -20.37 -8.86
C MET A 84 4.91 -21.17 -9.74
N ASP A 85 4.40 -21.72 -10.85
CA ASP A 85 5.24 -22.30 -11.89
C ASP A 85 6.33 -21.30 -12.35
N PRO A 86 7.60 -21.70 -12.47
CA PRO A 86 8.70 -20.80 -12.83
C PRO A 86 8.48 -20.05 -14.15
N ALA A 87 7.87 -20.70 -15.16
CA ALA A 87 7.57 -20.05 -16.43
C ALA A 87 6.42 -19.04 -16.29
N ALA A 88 5.41 -19.34 -15.46
CA ALA A 88 4.35 -18.38 -15.13
C ALA A 88 4.86 -17.18 -14.32
N ALA A 89 5.79 -17.40 -13.39
CA ALA A 89 6.47 -16.35 -12.64
C ALA A 89 7.31 -15.44 -13.55
N GLU A 90 8.11 -16.04 -14.46
CA GLU A 90 8.88 -15.30 -15.45
C GLU A 90 7.99 -14.51 -16.41
N ALA A 91 6.92 -15.13 -16.91
CA ALA A 91 5.94 -14.47 -17.77
C ALA A 91 5.24 -13.29 -17.06
N MET A 92 4.91 -13.43 -15.78
CA MET A 92 4.36 -12.32 -14.99
C MET A 92 5.36 -11.22 -14.70
N GLY A 93 6.64 -11.56 -14.51
CA GLY A 93 7.72 -10.59 -14.34
C GLY A 93 7.98 -9.77 -15.61
N LYS A 94 7.74 -10.34 -16.79
CA LYS A 94 7.90 -9.65 -18.08
C LYS A 94 6.64 -8.91 -18.54
N LYS A 95 5.47 -9.22 -17.97
CA LYS A 95 4.22 -8.58 -18.36
C LYS A 95 4.15 -7.15 -17.83
N GLU A 96 4.05 -6.19 -18.75
CA GLU A 96 3.77 -4.82 -18.39
C GLU A 96 2.40 -4.68 -17.75
N ARG A 97 2.34 -3.82 -16.74
CA ARG A 97 1.13 -3.45 -16.03
C ARG A 97 1.06 -1.94 -15.95
N GLN A 98 -0.14 -1.45 -15.77
CA GLN A 98 -0.38 -0.06 -15.47
C GLN A 98 -0.69 0.05 -13.98
N ALA A 99 -0.10 1.03 -13.33
CA ALA A 99 -0.37 1.35 -11.94
C ALA A 99 -0.71 2.83 -11.80
N CYS A 100 -1.72 3.14 -11.00
CA CYS A 100 -2.03 4.47 -10.55
C CYS A 100 -1.35 4.67 -9.20
N LEU A 101 -0.63 5.78 -9.07
CA LEU A 101 0.07 6.17 -7.86
C LEU A 101 -0.81 7.08 -7.01
N THR A 102 -0.51 7.20 -5.71
CA THR A 102 -1.26 8.07 -4.77
C THR A 102 -1.17 9.56 -5.11
N ASN A 103 -0.21 9.97 -5.93
CA ASN A 103 -0.11 11.35 -6.44
C ASN A 103 -0.94 11.58 -7.72
N GLY A 104 -1.77 10.62 -8.15
CA GLY A 104 -2.61 10.72 -9.35
C GLY A 104 -1.89 10.45 -10.67
N GLN A 105 -0.59 10.11 -10.64
CA GLN A 105 0.15 9.75 -11.84
C GLN A 105 -0.05 8.27 -12.19
N SER A 106 -0.20 7.99 -13.48
CA SER A 106 -0.18 6.62 -13.99
C SER A 106 1.21 6.27 -14.47
N MET A 107 1.64 5.05 -14.20
CA MET A 107 2.89 4.51 -14.70
C MET A 107 2.67 3.16 -15.39
N VAL A 108 3.52 2.88 -16.37
CA VAL A 108 3.52 1.62 -17.11
C VAL A 108 4.88 0.97 -16.93
N GLY A 109 4.88 -0.32 -16.63
CA GLY A 109 6.11 -1.09 -16.54
C GLY A 109 5.85 -2.48 -15.99
N THR A 110 6.91 -3.27 -15.86
CA THR A 110 6.83 -4.53 -15.12
C THR A 110 6.57 -4.25 -13.64
N MET A 111 6.06 -5.24 -12.91
CA MET A 111 5.86 -5.09 -11.46
C MET A 111 7.16 -4.70 -10.75
N ARG A 112 8.31 -5.20 -11.23
CA ARG A 112 9.62 -4.81 -10.69
C ARG A 112 9.87 -3.30 -10.86
N VAL A 113 9.74 -2.77 -12.08
CA VAL A 113 9.96 -1.35 -12.37
C VAL A 113 9.01 -0.46 -11.57
N ILE A 114 7.74 -0.86 -11.48
CA ILE A 114 6.73 -0.13 -10.70
C ILE A 114 7.14 -0.06 -9.22
N ILE A 115 7.52 -1.20 -8.63
CA ILE A 115 7.92 -1.27 -7.23
C ILE A 115 9.22 -0.51 -6.98
N GLU A 116 10.24 -0.68 -7.83
CA GLU A 116 11.53 0.05 -7.73
C GLU A 116 11.32 1.57 -7.77
N GLN A 117 10.49 2.06 -8.69
CA GLN A 117 10.16 3.48 -8.79
C GLN A 117 9.44 3.97 -7.53
N VAL A 118 8.44 3.23 -7.07
CA VAL A 118 7.68 3.57 -5.87
C VAL A 118 8.60 3.62 -4.68
N LEU A 119 9.52 2.66 -4.51
CA LEU A 119 10.49 2.65 -3.40
C LEU A 119 11.44 3.86 -3.41
N GLY A 120 11.75 4.41 -4.58
CA GLY A 120 12.53 5.65 -4.70
C GLY A 120 11.79 6.92 -4.27
N MET A 121 10.48 6.85 -4.02
CA MET A 121 9.63 8.00 -3.73
C MET A 121 9.03 7.89 -2.33
N ALA A 122 9.59 8.57 -1.32
CA ALA A 122 9.17 8.40 0.08
C ALA A 122 7.64 8.56 0.31
N ASP A 123 7.00 9.51 -0.36
CA ASP A 123 5.59 9.87 -0.15
C ASP A 123 4.62 9.29 -1.18
N VAL A 124 5.12 8.49 -2.13
CA VAL A 124 4.30 7.94 -3.21
C VAL A 124 4.19 6.43 -3.04
N SER A 125 2.98 5.94 -3.22
CA SER A 125 2.63 4.52 -3.13
C SER A 125 1.68 4.14 -4.25
N ILE A 126 1.42 2.85 -4.40
CA ILE A 126 0.53 2.34 -5.44
C ILE A 126 -0.89 2.47 -4.91
N ALA A 127 -1.71 3.29 -5.56
CA ALA A 127 -3.14 3.29 -5.30
C ALA A 127 -3.75 1.99 -5.89
N CYS A 128 -3.58 1.71 -7.17
CA CYS A 128 -4.19 0.54 -7.79
C CYS A 128 -3.42 0.07 -9.02
N MET A 129 -3.65 -1.18 -9.44
CA MET A 129 -3.04 -1.76 -10.65
C MET A 129 -3.90 -1.52 -11.90
N LYS A 130 -4.26 -0.25 -12.13
CA LYS A 130 -5.00 0.27 -13.31
C LYS A 130 -4.53 1.70 -13.57
N PRO A 131 -4.72 2.28 -14.77
CA PRO A 131 -4.49 3.71 -14.98
C PRO A 131 -5.41 4.56 -14.09
N CYS A 132 -4.94 5.74 -13.72
CA CYS A 132 -5.71 6.73 -12.99
C CYS A 132 -6.83 7.33 -13.88
N PRO A 133 -7.94 7.80 -13.28
CA PRO A 133 -8.30 7.66 -11.86
C PRO A 133 -8.79 6.24 -11.56
N CYS A 134 -8.47 5.72 -10.38
CA CYS A 134 -9.11 4.50 -9.91
C CYS A 134 -10.01 4.77 -8.73
N SER A 135 -11.26 4.32 -8.85
CA SER A 135 -12.18 4.24 -7.73
C SER A 135 -11.69 3.14 -6.80
N SER A 136 -11.06 3.53 -5.71
CA SER A 136 -10.41 2.65 -4.75
C SER A 136 -11.29 2.23 -3.59
N ASN A 137 -12.48 2.82 -3.47
CA ASN A 137 -13.25 2.80 -2.23
C ASN A 137 -14.40 1.78 -2.29
N VAL A 138 -14.32 0.80 -3.19
CA VAL A 138 -15.41 -0.16 -3.39
C VAL A 138 -15.04 -1.47 -2.72
N CYS A 139 -15.81 -1.85 -1.70
CA CYS A 139 -15.74 -3.19 -1.14
C CYS A 139 -15.99 -4.22 -2.25
N PRO A 140 -15.16 -5.24 -2.40
CA PRO A 140 -15.49 -6.36 -3.27
C PRO A 140 -16.80 -7.01 -2.77
N GLY A 141 -17.74 -7.20 -3.69
CA GLY A 141 -19.08 -7.71 -3.35
C GLY A 141 -20.13 -6.64 -3.08
N SER A 142 -19.77 -5.37 -2.86
CA SER A 142 -20.76 -4.29 -2.95
C SER A 142 -21.09 -4.09 -4.43
N LYS A 143 -22.21 -4.64 -4.88
CA LYS A 143 -22.81 -4.18 -6.15
C LYS A 143 -23.08 -2.69 -5.98
N ALA A 144 -22.51 -1.89 -6.88
CA ALA A 144 -22.85 -0.49 -7.03
C ALA A 144 -24.34 -0.34 -7.35
#